data_AF-A0AA95EY83-F1
#
_entry.id   AF-A0AA95EY83-F1
#
_cell.length_a   1.000
_cell.length_b   1.000
_cell.length_c   1.000
_cell.angle_alpha   90.00
_cell.angle_beta   90.00
_cell.angle_gamma   90.00
#
_symmetry.space_group_name_H-M   'P 1'
#
loop_
_entity.id
_entity.type
_entity.pdbx_description
1 polymer ?
#
loop_
_entity_poly.entity_id
_entity_poly.type
_entity_poly.pdbx_seq_one_letter_code
_entity_poly.pdbx_strand_id
1 'polypeptide(L)'
;MQLKKSDIVDAAVQLFIDQGYHATSIQDILNRSGISKGTFYKHFQSKVELLRASLLYHEDKMNADCNRIVIGEDDTGKEIFIQQLSTMMTYRAESKINALIEDALVSNDSDLIAFIKQMRIRMISWIYVRLNQLFSKQYHEYLMDVTIALSGMLQNMLTMNASLRNPAPIPSICVYCVTQAEELLISVEHKKIKVFETDELEQSFHMLEQPDFSYSELALSTGSIRKLIDKRIDDSERQRMAFDLILFIQEEAAAEDPKASLISSAITTLMNMKEISDSPEMEAYKNTLSKLGFRPI
;
A
#
# COMPACT_ATOMS: atom_id res chain seq x y z
N MET A 1 32.92 -9.80 -3.89
CA MET A 1 31.81 -8.84 -3.73
C MET A 1 30.63 -9.63 -3.18
N GLN A 2 30.15 -9.30 -1.98
CA GLN A 2 29.04 -10.03 -1.36
C GLN A 2 27.75 -9.45 -1.95
N LEU A 3 27.12 -10.17 -2.87
CA LEU A 3 25.81 -9.77 -3.42
C LEU A 3 24.80 -9.72 -2.26
N LYS A 4 24.04 -8.62 -2.20
CA LYS A 4 23.01 -8.44 -1.17
C LYS A 4 21.82 -9.35 -1.49
N LYS A 5 21.00 -9.65 -0.49
CA LYS A 5 19.77 -10.45 -0.65
C LYS A 5 18.86 -9.91 -1.77
N SER A 6 18.84 -8.58 -1.95
CA SER A 6 18.14 -7.87 -3.03
C SER A 6 18.60 -8.31 -4.42
N ASP A 7 19.90 -8.44 -4.65
CA ASP A 7 20.45 -8.73 -5.97
C ASP A 7 20.07 -10.15 -6.44
N ILE A 8 19.95 -11.09 -5.49
CA ILE A 8 19.48 -12.46 -5.73
C ILE A 8 17.98 -12.44 -6.05
N VAL A 9 17.21 -11.65 -5.31
CA VAL A 9 15.77 -11.48 -5.52
C VAL A 9 15.48 -10.91 -6.91
N ASP A 10 16.18 -9.85 -7.32
CA ASP A 10 15.99 -9.22 -8.63
C ASP A 10 16.32 -10.18 -9.77
N ALA A 11 17.44 -10.91 -9.67
CA ALA A 11 17.84 -11.90 -10.66
C ALA A 11 16.81 -13.04 -10.78
N ALA A 12 16.26 -13.49 -9.65
CA ALA A 12 15.26 -14.56 -9.62
C ALA A 12 13.92 -14.12 -10.20
N VAL A 13 13.46 -12.90 -9.87
CA VAL A 13 12.24 -12.32 -10.44
C VAL A 13 12.32 -12.28 -11.95
N GLN A 14 13.43 -11.76 -12.48
CA GLN A 14 13.58 -11.64 -13.93
C GLN A 14 13.51 -13.00 -14.62
N LEU A 15 14.13 -14.04 -14.03
CA LEU A 15 14.03 -15.40 -14.55
C LEU A 15 12.60 -15.95 -14.48
N PHE A 16 11.93 -15.77 -13.34
CA PHE A 16 10.54 -16.21 -13.19
C PHE A 16 9.63 -15.52 -14.22
N ILE A 17 9.85 -14.23 -14.48
CA ILE A 17 9.09 -13.45 -15.46
C ILE A 17 9.34 -13.96 -16.89
N ASP A 18 10.59 -14.24 -17.23
CA ASP A 18 10.99 -14.58 -18.60
C ASP A 18 10.68 -16.04 -18.95
N GLN A 19 10.76 -16.94 -17.97
CA GLN A 19 10.67 -18.40 -18.18
C GLN A 19 9.44 -19.03 -17.52
N GLY A 20 8.79 -18.34 -16.59
CA GLY A 20 7.79 -18.92 -15.68
C GLY A 20 8.43 -19.49 -14.41
N TYR A 21 7.65 -19.55 -13.33
CA TYR A 21 8.13 -20.07 -12.05
C TYR A 21 8.45 -21.56 -12.14
N HIS A 22 7.61 -22.36 -12.80
CA HIS A 22 7.81 -23.81 -12.88
C HIS A 22 9.04 -24.19 -13.72
N ALA A 23 9.30 -23.49 -14.82
CA ALA A 23 10.42 -23.78 -15.71
C ALA A 23 11.77 -23.32 -15.16
N THR A 24 11.79 -22.35 -14.25
CA THR A 24 13.04 -21.84 -13.65
C THR A 24 13.57 -22.80 -12.58
N SER A 25 14.82 -23.25 -12.73
CA SER A 25 15.52 -24.05 -11.72
C SER A 25 16.40 -23.19 -10.79
N ILE A 26 16.78 -23.74 -9.63
CA ILE A 26 17.77 -23.09 -8.76
C ILE A 26 19.10 -22.90 -9.50
N GLN A 27 19.48 -23.84 -10.38
CA GLN A 27 20.72 -23.71 -11.15
C GLN A 27 20.70 -22.52 -12.10
N ASP A 28 19.56 -22.24 -12.74
CA ASP A 28 19.39 -21.06 -13.61
C ASP A 28 19.58 -19.76 -12.81
N ILE A 29 19.02 -19.72 -11.59
CA ILE A 29 19.16 -18.60 -10.67
C ILE A 29 20.63 -18.41 -10.25
N LEU A 30 21.35 -19.48 -9.91
CA LEU A 30 22.77 -19.42 -9.59
C LEU A 30 23.59 -18.89 -10.77
N ASN A 31 23.32 -19.39 -11.98
CA ASN A 31 24.01 -18.97 -13.20
C ASN A 31 23.76 -17.48 -13.50
N ARG A 32 22.52 -17.02 -13.33
CA ARG A 32 22.13 -15.64 -13.61
C ARG A 32 22.66 -14.64 -12.57
N SER A 33 22.59 -15.01 -11.29
CA SER A 33 23.02 -14.15 -10.18
C SER A 33 24.53 -14.19 -9.95
N GLY A 34 25.24 -15.20 -10.48
CA GLY A 34 26.67 -15.38 -10.27
C GLY A 34 27.05 -15.82 -8.85
N ILE A 35 26.08 -16.25 -8.03
CA ILE A 35 26.34 -16.72 -6.66
C ILE A 35 26.61 -18.22 -6.61
N SER A 36 27.31 -18.67 -5.57
CA SER A 36 27.49 -20.09 -5.32
C SER A 36 26.22 -20.74 -4.75
N LYS A 37 26.08 -22.06 -4.94
CA LYS A 37 25.01 -22.85 -4.31
C LYS A 37 24.99 -22.68 -2.79
N GLY A 38 26.14 -22.68 -2.13
CA GLY A 38 26.25 -22.46 -0.68
C GLY A 38 25.78 -21.06 -0.25
N THR A 39 26.06 -20.04 -1.08
CA THR A 39 25.55 -18.68 -0.85
C THR A 39 24.04 -18.61 -0.98
N PHE A 40 23.45 -19.28 -1.97
CA PHE A 40 21.99 -19.35 -2.12
C PHE A 40 21.34 -19.95 -0.88
N TYR A 41 21.77 -21.13 -0.44
CA TYR A 41 21.17 -21.81 0.72
C TYR A 41 21.45 -21.12 2.06
N LYS A 42 22.39 -20.17 2.10
CA LYS A 42 22.55 -19.28 3.24
C LYS A 42 21.40 -18.25 3.35
N HIS A 43 20.82 -17.86 2.21
CA HIS A 43 19.77 -16.84 2.14
C HIS A 43 18.36 -17.41 1.97
N PHE A 44 18.21 -18.52 1.25
CA PHE A 44 16.92 -19.13 0.90
C PHE A 44 17.02 -20.65 0.96
N GLN A 45 16.11 -21.29 1.70
CA GLN A 45 16.02 -22.75 1.81
C GLN A 45 15.39 -23.39 0.56
N SER A 46 14.62 -22.63 -0.22
CA SER A 46 13.92 -23.15 -1.40
C SER A 46 13.63 -22.10 -2.46
N LYS A 47 13.24 -22.57 -3.67
CA LYS A 47 12.71 -21.71 -4.75
C LYS A 47 11.41 -21.00 -4.34
N VAL A 48 10.58 -21.64 -3.51
CA VAL A 48 9.33 -21.08 -2.97
C VAL A 48 9.64 -19.91 -2.02
N GLU A 49 10.59 -20.10 -1.11
CA GLU A 49 11.00 -19.03 -0.19
C GLU A 49 11.58 -17.83 -0.94
N LEU A 50 12.38 -18.09 -1.97
CA LEU A 50 12.87 -17.03 -2.86
C LEU A 50 11.71 -16.30 -3.55
N LEU A 51 10.75 -17.01 -4.13
CA LEU A 51 9.58 -16.39 -4.76
C LEU A 51 8.78 -15.53 -3.77
N ARG A 52 8.57 -16.00 -2.53
CA ARG A 52 7.90 -15.20 -1.49
C ARG A 52 8.68 -13.92 -1.18
N ALA A 53 9.98 -14.04 -0.95
CA ALA A 53 10.84 -12.88 -0.68
C ALA A 53 10.83 -11.88 -1.85
N SER A 54 10.82 -12.40 -3.08
CA SER A 54 10.69 -11.60 -4.29
C SER A 54 9.37 -10.84 -4.36
N LEU A 55 8.25 -11.52 -4.13
CA LEU A 55 6.92 -10.89 -4.15
C LEU A 55 6.76 -9.84 -3.05
N LEU A 56 7.30 -10.09 -1.84
CA LEU A 56 7.32 -9.10 -0.74
C LEU A 56 8.18 -7.89 -1.09
N TYR A 57 9.38 -8.09 -1.64
CA TYR A 57 10.25 -6.98 -2.08
C TYR A 57 9.53 -6.07 -3.09
N HIS A 58 8.81 -6.67 -4.04
CA HIS A 58 8.02 -5.90 -4.99
C HIS A 58 6.82 -5.18 -4.35
N GLU A 59 6.15 -5.82 -3.38
CA GLU A 59 5.07 -5.21 -2.59
C GLU A 59 5.59 -3.98 -1.82
N ASP A 60 6.74 -4.09 -1.15
CA ASP A 60 7.34 -2.99 -0.39
C ASP A 60 7.70 -1.80 -1.28
N LYS A 61 8.33 -2.07 -2.44
CA LYS A 61 8.68 -1.02 -3.41
C LYS A 61 7.44 -0.32 -3.98
N MET A 62 6.42 -1.09 -4.32
CA MET A 62 5.12 -0.58 -4.79
C MET A 62 4.43 0.28 -3.70
N ASN A 63 4.46 -0.18 -2.45
CA ASN A 63 3.89 0.57 -1.33
C ASN A 63 4.65 1.89 -1.12
N ALA A 64 5.99 1.88 -1.21
CA ALA A 64 6.79 3.10 -1.14
C ALA A 64 6.41 4.11 -2.25
N ASP A 65 6.23 3.65 -3.49
CA ASP A 65 5.79 4.52 -4.59
C ASP A 65 4.40 5.12 -4.33
N CYS A 66 3.46 4.30 -3.83
CA CYS A 66 2.13 4.77 -3.44
C CYS A 66 2.13 5.74 -2.25
N ASN A 67 3.05 5.54 -1.30
CA ASN A 67 3.19 6.40 -0.12
C ASN A 67 3.79 7.76 -0.52
N ARG A 68 4.68 7.82 -1.51
CA ARG A 68 5.21 9.09 -2.03
C ARG A 68 4.15 10.01 -2.63
N ILE A 69 3.06 9.44 -3.17
CA ILE A 69 1.95 10.22 -3.75
C ILE A 69 1.23 11.06 -2.68
N VAL A 70 1.25 10.63 -1.42
CA VAL A 70 0.56 11.33 -0.33
C VAL A 70 1.47 12.24 0.50
N ILE A 71 2.78 12.29 0.19
CA ILE A 71 3.72 13.17 0.87
C ILE A 71 3.41 14.62 0.48
N GLY A 72 3.23 15.49 1.47
CA GLY A 72 2.88 16.89 1.25
C GLY A 72 1.42 17.15 0.89
N GLU A 73 0.60 16.08 0.80
CA GLU A 73 -0.83 16.19 0.56
C GLU A 73 -1.61 16.39 1.86
N ASP A 74 -2.58 17.31 1.83
CA ASP A 74 -3.42 17.68 2.98
C ASP A 74 -4.74 16.91 3.03
N ASP A 75 -5.08 16.20 1.96
CA ASP A 75 -6.26 15.35 1.90
C ASP A 75 -6.00 14.24 0.89
N THR A 76 -6.30 13.00 1.28
CA THR A 76 -6.17 11.84 0.40
C THR A 76 -7.50 11.53 -0.28
N GLY A 77 -8.13 12.54 -0.86
CA GLY A 77 -9.43 12.46 -1.53
C GLY A 77 -9.44 11.48 -2.70
N LYS A 78 -10.58 11.43 -3.41
CA LYS A 78 -10.81 10.43 -4.47
C LYS A 78 -9.73 10.44 -5.57
N GLU A 79 -9.22 11.62 -5.92
CA GLU A 79 -8.17 11.77 -6.94
C GLU A 79 -6.86 11.09 -6.52
N ILE A 80 -6.40 11.32 -5.30
CA ILE A 80 -5.22 10.68 -4.72
C ILE A 80 -5.41 9.17 -4.61
N PHE A 81 -6.61 8.71 -4.20
CA PHE A 81 -6.92 7.28 -4.17
C PHE A 81 -6.81 6.65 -5.57
N ILE A 82 -7.37 7.29 -6.60
CA ILE A 82 -7.27 6.83 -7.99
C ILE A 82 -5.81 6.82 -8.44
N GLN A 83 -5.01 7.82 -8.07
CA GLN A 83 -3.60 7.89 -8.44
C GLN A 83 -2.77 6.77 -7.79
N GLN A 84 -3.00 6.49 -6.50
CA GLN A 84 -2.37 5.36 -5.80
C GLN A 84 -2.79 4.03 -6.40
N LEU A 85 -4.09 3.83 -6.66
CA LEU A 85 -4.60 2.63 -7.31
C LEU A 85 -3.97 2.45 -8.70
N SER A 86 -3.88 3.52 -9.48
CA SER A 86 -3.28 3.51 -10.82
C SER A 86 -1.79 3.19 -10.77
N THR A 87 -1.06 3.74 -9.79
CA THR A 87 0.37 3.45 -9.58
C THR A 87 0.57 1.98 -9.21
N MET A 88 -0.24 1.48 -8.28
CA MET A 88 -0.24 0.07 -7.87
C MET A 88 -0.52 -0.87 -9.05
N MET A 89 -1.51 -0.56 -9.88
CA MET A 89 -1.88 -1.37 -11.05
C MET A 89 -0.85 -1.31 -12.17
N THR A 90 -0.26 -0.13 -12.41
CA THR A 90 0.79 0.05 -13.42
C THR A 90 2.03 -0.74 -13.04
N TYR A 91 2.46 -0.66 -11.78
CA TYR A 91 3.58 -1.42 -11.27
C TYR A 91 3.40 -2.93 -11.46
N ARG A 92 2.21 -3.46 -11.16
CA ARG A 92 1.88 -4.89 -11.33
C ARG A 92 1.86 -5.33 -12.79
N ALA A 93 1.39 -4.47 -13.69
CA ALA A 93 1.36 -4.73 -15.12
C ALA A 93 2.77 -4.75 -15.72
N GLU A 94 3.60 -3.76 -15.39
CA GLU A 94 4.97 -3.64 -15.90
C GLU A 94 5.91 -4.69 -15.31
N SER A 95 5.79 -4.97 -14.01
CA SER A 95 6.60 -5.98 -13.32
C SER A 95 6.17 -7.41 -13.63
N LYS A 96 5.13 -7.63 -14.46
CA LYS A 96 4.56 -8.95 -14.79
C LYS A 96 4.27 -9.85 -13.58
N ILE A 97 4.10 -9.26 -12.40
CA ILE A 97 3.83 -9.95 -11.14
C ILE A 97 2.54 -10.75 -11.24
N ASN A 98 1.53 -10.23 -11.94
CA ASN A 98 0.26 -10.93 -12.13
C ASN A 98 0.45 -12.28 -12.84
N ALA A 99 1.33 -12.36 -13.84
CA ALA A 99 1.62 -13.63 -14.52
C ALA A 99 2.32 -14.63 -13.58
N LEU A 100 3.21 -14.15 -12.71
CA LEU A 100 3.85 -14.98 -11.68
C LEU A 100 2.84 -15.51 -10.65
N ILE A 101 1.92 -14.64 -10.22
CA ILE A 101 0.84 -14.98 -9.29
C ILE A 101 -0.05 -16.06 -9.91
N GLU A 102 -0.44 -15.92 -11.18
CA GLU A 102 -1.24 -16.90 -11.91
C GLU A 102 -0.51 -18.25 -12.03
N ASP A 103 0.77 -18.24 -12.42
CA ASP A 103 1.59 -19.46 -12.53
C ASP A 103 1.78 -20.16 -11.16
N ALA A 104 1.93 -19.37 -10.10
CA ALA A 104 2.04 -19.85 -8.73
C ALA A 104 0.72 -20.46 -8.20
N LEU A 105 -0.44 -19.93 -8.59
CA LEU A 105 -1.75 -20.43 -8.17
C LEU A 105 -2.09 -21.81 -8.75
N VAL A 106 -1.54 -22.14 -9.92
CA VAL A 106 -1.69 -23.45 -10.56
C VAL A 106 -0.70 -24.49 -10.01
N SER A 107 0.19 -24.08 -9.10
CA SER A 107 1.12 -24.99 -8.43
C SER A 107 0.40 -25.94 -7.44
N ASN A 108 1.00 -27.09 -7.15
CA ASN A 108 0.50 -28.01 -6.10
C ASN A 108 1.02 -27.63 -4.69
N ASP A 109 1.59 -26.44 -4.51
CA ASP A 109 2.17 -25.99 -3.24
C ASP A 109 1.13 -25.22 -2.42
N SER A 110 0.60 -25.85 -1.38
CA SER A 110 -0.44 -25.27 -0.52
C SER A 110 0.00 -23.99 0.18
N ASP A 111 1.27 -23.91 0.57
CA ASP A 111 1.78 -22.78 1.33
C ASP A 111 2.02 -21.58 0.41
N LEU A 112 2.47 -21.82 -0.83
CA LEU A 112 2.54 -20.80 -1.87
C LEU A 112 1.14 -20.29 -2.23
N ILE A 113 0.15 -21.18 -2.42
CA ILE A 113 -1.24 -20.77 -2.68
C ILE A 113 -1.78 -19.93 -1.52
N ALA A 114 -1.55 -20.34 -0.26
CA ALA A 114 -1.98 -19.60 0.91
C ALA A 114 -1.34 -18.20 0.96
N PHE A 115 -0.04 -18.10 0.67
CA PHE A 115 0.67 -16.83 0.59
C PHE A 115 0.08 -15.90 -0.49
N ILE A 116 -0.19 -16.42 -1.70
CA ILE A 116 -0.82 -15.63 -2.77
C ILE A 116 -2.23 -15.16 -2.37
N LYS A 117 -3.02 -16.02 -1.72
CA LYS A 117 -4.34 -15.64 -1.20
C LYS A 117 -4.22 -14.50 -0.18
N GLN A 118 -3.24 -14.56 0.72
CA GLN A 118 -2.97 -13.48 1.67
C GLN A 118 -2.58 -12.17 0.98
N MET A 119 -1.73 -12.20 -0.04
CA MET A 119 -1.41 -11.00 -0.85
C MET A 119 -2.66 -10.37 -1.46
N ARG A 120 -3.58 -11.19 -1.98
CA ARG A 120 -4.85 -10.70 -2.52
C ARG A 120 -5.72 -10.07 -1.44
N ILE A 121 -5.80 -10.69 -0.26
CA ILE A 121 -6.58 -10.14 0.85
C ILE A 121 -5.99 -8.79 1.29
N ARG A 122 -4.65 -8.66 1.41
CA ARG A 122 -4.00 -7.38 1.74
C ARG A 122 -4.40 -6.26 0.77
N MET A 123 -4.47 -6.53 -0.53
CA MET A 123 -4.95 -5.54 -1.50
C MET A 123 -6.41 -5.15 -1.27
N ILE A 124 -7.29 -6.12 -1.01
CA ILE A 124 -8.71 -5.86 -0.73
C ILE A 124 -8.85 -5.04 0.55
N SER A 125 -8.14 -5.40 1.62
CA SER A 125 -8.12 -4.66 2.88
C SER A 125 -7.66 -3.22 2.67
N TRP A 126 -6.63 -3.00 1.85
CA TRP A 126 -6.19 -1.64 1.53
C TRP A 126 -7.26 -0.81 0.81
N ILE A 127 -7.90 -1.38 -0.22
CA ILE A 127 -9.01 -0.71 -0.93
C ILE A 127 -10.14 -0.40 0.06
N TYR A 128 -10.48 -1.33 0.94
CA TYR A 128 -11.52 -1.14 1.96
C TYR A 128 -11.20 0.03 2.88
N VAL A 129 -9.99 0.08 3.44
CA VAL A 129 -9.55 1.18 4.31
C VAL A 129 -9.63 2.52 3.58
N ARG A 130 -9.21 2.58 2.31
CA ARG A 130 -9.31 3.81 1.50
C ARG A 130 -10.74 4.23 1.23
N LEU A 131 -11.62 3.29 0.86
CA LEU A 131 -13.04 3.62 0.67
C LEU A 131 -13.69 4.08 1.98
N ASN A 132 -13.36 3.46 3.12
CA ASN A 132 -13.85 3.87 4.43
C ASN A 132 -13.37 5.27 4.86
N GLN A 133 -12.22 5.72 4.36
CA GLN A 133 -11.73 7.09 4.54
C GLN A 133 -12.44 8.10 3.63
N LEU A 134 -12.78 7.70 2.40
CA LEU A 134 -13.41 8.57 1.41
C LEU A 134 -14.91 8.77 1.63
N PHE A 135 -15.60 7.74 2.13
CA PHE A 135 -17.05 7.72 2.27
C PHE A 135 -17.48 7.85 3.73
N SER A 136 -18.63 8.49 3.95
CA SER A 136 -19.14 8.72 5.30
C SER A 136 -19.55 7.41 5.98
N LYS A 137 -19.61 7.43 7.32
CA LYS A 137 -19.97 6.27 8.16
C LYS A 137 -21.31 5.62 7.80
N GLN A 138 -22.22 6.34 7.14
CA GLN A 138 -23.52 5.79 6.72
C GLN A 138 -23.39 4.65 5.68
N TYR A 139 -22.27 4.61 4.95
CA TYR A 139 -22.01 3.61 3.91
C TYR A 139 -21.30 2.36 4.45
N HIS A 140 -20.84 2.39 5.70
CA HIS A 140 -19.94 1.39 6.28
C HIS A 140 -20.44 -0.05 6.10
N GLU A 141 -21.73 -0.30 6.33
CA GLU A 141 -22.33 -1.64 6.20
C GLU A 141 -22.26 -2.24 4.78
N TYR A 142 -22.06 -1.42 3.75
CA TYR A 142 -22.05 -1.81 2.34
C TYR A 142 -20.65 -1.77 1.70
N LEU A 143 -19.68 -1.16 2.38
CA LEU A 143 -18.36 -0.91 1.82
C LEU A 143 -17.61 -2.20 1.47
N MET A 144 -17.81 -3.27 2.24
CA MET A 144 -17.12 -4.54 1.99
C MET A 144 -17.50 -5.16 0.65
N ASP A 145 -18.80 -5.27 0.36
CA ASP A 145 -19.30 -5.79 -0.92
C ASP A 145 -18.79 -4.96 -2.10
N VAL A 146 -18.82 -3.63 -1.95
CA VAL A 146 -18.32 -2.70 -2.97
C VAL A 146 -16.82 -2.82 -3.15
N THR A 147 -16.05 -3.02 -2.08
CA THR A 147 -14.60 -3.25 -2.14
C THR A 147 -14.28 -4.51 -2.93
N ILE A 148 -15.01 -5.61 -2.65
CA ILE A 148 -14.84 -6.89 -3.36
C ILE A 148 -15.21 -6.72 -4.83
N ALA A 149 -16.32 -6.04 -5.12
CA ALA A 149 -16.78 -5.76 -6.48
C ALA A 149 -15.77 -4.90 -7.26
N LEU A 150 -15.27 -3.82 -6.65
CA LEU A 150 -14.22 -2.96 -7.23
C LEU A 150 -12.95 -3.77 -7.53
N SER A 151 -12.49 -4.57 -6.58
CA SER A 151 -11.31 -5.42 -6.74
C SER A 151 -11.48 -6.42 -7.90
N GLY A 152 -12.65 -7.04 -8.01
CA GLY A 152 -12.96 -7.98 -9.09
C GLY A 152 -13.09 -7.31 -10.46
N MET A 153 -13.73 -6.15 -10.52
CA MET A 153 -13.85 -5.35 -11.74
C MET A 153 -12.46 -4.90 -12.23
N LEU A 154 -11.65 -4.36 -11.32
CA LEU A 154 -10.29 -3.89 -11.64
C LEU A 154 -9.42 -5.03 -12.18
N GLN A 155 -9.40 -6.17 -11.49
CA GLN A 155 -8.65 -7.35 -11.92
C GLN A 155 -9.07 -7.81 -13.32
N ASN A 156 -10.37 -8.02 -13.55
CA ASN A 156 -10.86 -8.51 -14.83
C ASN A 156 -10.63 -7.52 -15.98
N MET A 157 -10.84 -6.22 -15.74
CA MET A 157 -10.58 -5.18 -16.73
C MET A 157 -9.11 -5.16 -17.14
N LEU A 158 -8.19 -5.27 -16.19
CA LEU A 158 -6.74 -5.30 -16.48
C LEU A 158 -6.31 -6.58 -17.21
N THR A 159 -6.82 -7.74 -16.79
CA THR A 159 -6.55 -9.02 -17.48
C THR A 159 -7.04 -8.99 -18.94
N MET A 160 -8.23 -8.45 -19.19
CA MET A 160 -8.73 -8.27 -20.56
C MET A 160 -7.92 -7.22 -21.33
N ASN A 161 -7.57 -6.11 -20.69
CA ASN A 161 -6.77 -5.04 -21.29
C ASN A 161 -5.41 -5.53 -21.79
N ALA A 162 -4.75 -6.39 -21.02
CA ALA A 162 -3.45 -6.99 -21.38
C ALA A 162 -3.53 -7.89 -22.62
N SER A 163 -4.72 -8.38 -22.98
CA SER A 163 -4.95 -9.21 -24.17
C SER A 163 -5.28 -8.40 -25.43
N LEU A 164 -5.46 -7.08 -25.31
CA LEU A 164 -5.81 -6.22 -26.44
C LEU A 164 -4.58 -5.88 -27.28
N ARG A 165 -4.79 -5.72 -28.61
CA ARG A 165 -3.72 -5.21 -29.50
C ARG A 165 -3.31 -3.78 -29.15
N ASN A 166 -4.27 -2.97 -28.73
CA ASN A 166 -4.08 -1.59 -28.30
C ASN A 166 -4.69 -1.44 -26.89
N PRO A 167 -3.92 -1.71 -25.82
CA PRO A 167 -4.40 -1.58 -24.46
C PRO A 167 -4.80 -0.13 -24.13
N ALA A 168 -5.87 0.04 -23.36
CA ALA A 168 -6.23 1.32 -22.78
C ALA A 168 -5.25 1.70 -21.65
N PRO A 169 -5.06 3.01 -21.38
CA PRO A 169 -4.25 3.46 -20.26
C PRO A 169 -4.82 2.93 -18.92
N ILE A 170 -3.95 2.36 -18.09
CA ILE A 170 -4.31 1.86 -16.75
C ILE A 170 -5.00 2.92 -15.88
N PRO A 171 -4.56 4.20 -15.87
CA PRO A 171 -5.26 5.24 -15.11
C PRO A 171 -6.73 5.40 -15.54
N SER A 172 -7.03 5.33 -16.84
CA SER A 172 -8.40 5.43 -17.34
C SER A 172 -9.28 4.26 -16.87
N ILE A 173 -8.71 3.06 -16.79
CA ILE A 173 -9.40 1.88 -16.23
C ILE A 173 -9.68 2.08 -14.74
N CYS A 174 -8.70 2.58 -13.98
CA CYS A 174 -8.85 2.83 -12.55
C CYS A 174 -9.92 3.89 -12.28
N VAL A 175 -9.92 5.00 -13.01
CA VAL A 175 -10.99 6.03 -12.95
C VAL A 175 -12.35 5.40 -13.19
N TYR A 176 -12.51 4.66 -14.29
CA TYR A 176 -13.76 3.98 -14.61
C TYR A 176 -14.22 3.05 -13.46
N CYS A 177 -13.32 2.20 -12.97
CA CYS A 177 -13.65 1.23 -11.92
C CYS A 177 -14.07 1.93 -10.62
N VAL A 178 -13.35 2.98 -10.20
CA VAL A 178 -13.67 3.72 -8.97
C VAL A 178 -15.01 4.46 -9.13
N THR A 179 -15.28 5.07 -10.28
CA THR A 179 -16.59 5.70 -10.56
C THR A 179 -17.72 4.67 -10.50
N GLN A 180 -17.55 3.49 -11.09
CA GLN A 180 -18.58 2.44 -11.03
C GLN A 180 -18.78 1.91 -9.60
N ALA A 181 -17.72 1.85 -8.79
CA ALA A 181 -17.83 1.45 -7.39
C ALA A 181 -18.58 2.47 -6.54
N GLU A 182 -18.36 3.78 -6.79
CA GLU A 182 -19.09 4.88 -6.14
C GLU A 182 -20.58 4.82 -6.46
N GLU A 183 -20.94 4.65 -7.74
CA GLU A 183 -22.34 4.49 -8.17
C GLU A 183 -22.98 3.22 -7.59
N LEU A 184 -22.23 2.12 -7.55
CA LEU A 184 -22.69 0.87 -6.93
C LEU A 184 -22.97 1.09 -5.43
N LEU A 185 -22.07 1.76 -4.71
CA LEU A 185 -22.21 2.05 -3.28
C LEU A 185 -23.50 2.81 -2.97
N ILE A 186 -23.77 3.86 -3.75
CA ILE A 186 -25.01 4.64 -3.62
C ILE A 186 -26.24 3.75 -3.89
N SER A 187 -26.19 2.92 -4.94
CA SER A 187 -27.31 2.03 -5.28
C SER A 187 -27.57 0.97 -4.20
N VAL A 188 -26.53 0.33 -3.67
CA VAL A 188 -26.69 -0.76 -2.68
C VAL A 188 -27.13 -0.21 -1.32
N GLU A 189 -26.64 0.97 -0.92
CA GLU A 189 -27.09 1.66 0.29
C GLU A 189 -28.57 2.04 0.18
N HIS A 190 -28.98 2.63 -0.96
CA HIS A 190 -30.38 3.02 -1.18
C HIS A 190 -31.33 1.82 -1.18
N LYS A 191 -30.91 0.71 -1.79
CA LYS A 191 -31.72 -0.52 -1.90
C LYS A 191 -31.56 -1.45 -0.69
N LYS A 192 -30.66 -1.13 0.25
CA LYS A 192 -30.34 -1.97 1.42
C LYS A 192 -29.92 -3.39 1.02
N ILE A 193 -29.09 -3.50 -0.02
CA ILE A 193 -28.60 -4.79 -0.54
C ILE A 193 -27.20 -5.01 0.01
N LYS A 194 -27.00 -6.11 0.76
CA LYS A 194 -25.68 -6.61 1.12
C LYS A 194 -25.62 -8.13 1.05
N VAL A 195 -24.42 -8.67 0.84
CA VAL A 195 -24.10 -10.09 0.79
C VAL A 195 -23.28 -10.49 2.01
N PHE A 196 -22.24 -9.72 2.33
CA PHE A 196 -21.37 -10.01 3.46
C PHE A 196 -21.65 -9.10 4.66
N GLU A 197 -21.50 -9.66 5.86
CA GLU A 197 -21.46 -8.87 7.09
C GLU A 197 -20.08 -8.23 7.24
N THR A 198 -20.05 -6.91 7.32
CA THR A 198 -18.79 -6.13 7.33
C THR A 198 -17.93 -6.49 8.54
N ASP A 199 -18.53 -6.59 9.74
CA ASP A 199 -17.82 -6.87 10.99
C ASP A 199 -17.09 -8.24 10.99
N GLU A 200 -17.68 -9.29 10.40
CA GLU A 200 -17.07 -10.63 10.34
C GLU A 200 -15.81 -10.64 9.47
N LEU A 201 -15.84 -9.88 8.36
CA LEU A 201 -14.72 -9.77 7.44
C LEU A 201 -13.64 -8.81 7.97
N GLU A 202 -14.02 -7.75 8.68
CA GLU A 202 -13.05 -6.88 9.38
C GLU A 202 -12.25 -7.66 10.42
N GLN A 203 -12.89 -8.52 11.23
CA GLN A 203 -12.19 -9.40 12.17
C GLN A 203 -11.19 -10.32 11.46
N SER A 204 -11.56 -10.81 10.27
CA SER A 204 -10.67 -11.64 9.44
C SER A 204 -9.49 -10.85 8.87
N PHE A 205 -9.69 -9.56 8.55
CA PHE A 205 -8.63 -8.67 8.07
C PHE A 205 -7.70 -8.19 9.18
N HIS A 206 -8.20 -8.00 10.41
CA HIS A 206 -7.39 -7.63 11.57
C HIS A 206 -6.35 -8.68 11.95
N MET A 207 -6.56 -9.96 11.57
CA MET A 207 -5.59 -11.04 11.77
C MET A 207 -4.46 -11.06 10.73
N LEU A 208 -4.55 -10.25 9.68
CA LEU A 208 -3.52 -10.14 8.66
C LEU A 208 -2.66 -8.91 8.96
N GLU A 209 -1.33 -9.04 8.88
CA GLU A 209 -0.44 -7.88 8.81
C GLU A 209 -0.90 -7.01 7.64
N GLN A 210 -1.52 -5.88 7.98
CA GLN A 210 -2.05 -4.94 6.99
C GLN A 210 -0.87 -4.39 6.19
N PRO A 211 -1.00 -4.24 4.86
CA PRO A 211 0.05 -3.58 4.10
C PRO A 211 0.27 -2.17 4.66
N ASP A 212 1.54 -1.76 4.79
CA ASP A 212 1.94 -0.52 5.45
C ASP A 212 1.63 0.73 4.58
N PHE A 213 0.33 1.02 4.45
CA PHE A 213 -0.21 2.25 3.85
C PHE A 213 -0.72 3.22 4.93
N SER A 214 -0.23 3.05 6.16
CA SER A 214 -0.27 4.00 7.28
C SER A 214 0.00 5.46 6.88
N TYR A 215 0.72 5.70 5.79
CA TYR A 215 0.94 7.02 5.19
C TYR A 215 -0.34 7.71 4.71
N SER A 216 -1.37 6.95 4.32
CA SER A 216 -2.69 7.52 4.00
C SER A 216 -3.36 8.08 5.27
N GLU A 217 -3.27 7.35 6.39
CA GLU A 217 -3.71 7.86 7.70
C GLU A 217 -2.86 9.06 8.15
N LEU A 218 -1.55 9.03 7.88
CA LEU A 218 -0.64 10.14 8.17
C LEU A 218 -1.00 11.39 7.35
N ALA A 219 -1.33 11.27 6.08
CA ALA A 219 -1.73 12.40 5.23
C ALA A 219 -3.08 12.99 5.66
N LEU A 220 -4.08 12.17 6.02
CA LEU A 220 -5.35 12.68 6.56
C LEU A 220 -5.20 13.40 7.90
N SER A 221 -4.38 12.84 8.79
CA SER A 221 -4.07 13.49 10.07
C SER A 221 -3.20 14.75 9.86
N THR A 222 -2.30 14.75 8.87
CA THR A 222 -1.54 15.93 8.40
C THR A 222 -2.48 17.05 7.95
N GLY A 223 -3.47 16.74 7.11
CA GLY A 223 -4.50 17.69 6.71
C GLY A 223 -5.25 18.32 7.87
N SER A 224 -5.63 17.48 8.83
CA SER A 224 -6.37 17.92 10.03
C SER A 224 -5.53 18.86 10.89
N ILE A 225 -4.25 18.52 11.14
CA ILE A 225 -3.36 19.35 11.94
C ILE A 225 -2.96 20.63 11.19
N ARG A 226 -2.78 20.61 9.87
CA ARG A 226 -2.51 21.82 9.08
C ARG A 226 -3.68 22.79 9.11
N LYS A 227 -4.93 22.32 8.92
CA LYS A 227 -6.13 23.16 9.07
C LYS A 227 -6.25 23.78 10.47
N LEU A 228 -5.84 23.03 11.50
CA LEU A 228 -5.82 23.54 12.87
C LEU A 228 -4.76 24.64 13.05
N ILE A 229 -3.55 24.42 12.52
CA ILE A 229 -2.45 25.39 12.53
C ILE A 229 -2.87 26.68 11.80
N ASP A 230 -3.46 26.57 10.61
CA ASP A 230 -3.99 27.70 9.84
C ASP A 230 -5.02 28.52 10.64
N LYS A 231 -5.81 27.84 11.48
CA LYS A 231 -6.88 28.46 12.27
C LYS A 231 -6.40 29.06 13.59
N ARG A 232 -5.35 28.51 14.21
CA ARG A 232 -4.97 28.82 15.60
C ARG A 232 -3.63 29.56 15.75
N ILE A 233 -2.79 29.56 14.72
CA ILE A 233 -1.48 30.22 14.74
C ILE A 233 -1.53 31.41 13.77
N ASP A 234 -1.68 32.61 14.31
CA ASP A 234 -1.75 33.86 13.52
C ASP A 234 -0.35 34.35 13.08
N ASP A 235 0.72 33.95 13.80
CA ASP A 235 2.09 34.35 13.49
C ASP A 235 2.62 33.58 12.27
N SER A 236 2.88 34.31 11.17
CA SER A 236 3.21 33.71 9.87
C SER A 236 4.55 32.94 9.86
N GLU A 237 5.54 33.36 10.66
CA GLU A 237 6.83 32.67 10.76
C GLU A 237 6.69 31.35 11.52
N ARG A 238 5.95 31.35 12.64
CA ARG A 238 5.62 30.14 13.39
C ARG A 238 4.76 29.18 12.60
N GLN A 239 3.78 29.69 11.87
CA GLN A 239 2.92 28.89 11.01
C GLN A 239 3.73 28.19 9.93
N ARG A 240 4.63 28.92 9.25
CA ARG A 240 5.56 28.33 8.27
C ARG A 240 6.44 27.26 8.90
N MET A 241 7.05 27.54 10.06
CA MET A 241 7.85 26.56 10.78
C MET A 241 7.06 25.28 11.12
N ALA A 242 5.79 25.40 11.52
CA ALA A 242 4.95 24.25 11.81
C ALA A 242 4.67 23.41 10.55
N PHE A 243 4.42 24.05 9.40
CA PHE A 243 4.26 23.35 8.12
C PHE A 243 5.54 22.67 7.65
N ASP A 244 6.69 23.34 7.78
CA ASP A 244 7.98 22.75 7.43
C ASP A 244 8.29 21.52 8.31
N LEU A 245 7.94 21.56 9.60
CA LEU A 245 8.07 20.40 10.50
C LEU A 245 7.15 19.23 10.10
N ILE A 246 5.92 19.51 9.69
CA ILE A 246 4.97 18.49 9.24
C ILE A 246 5.46 17.83 7.95
N LEU A 247 5.89 18.64 6.97
CA LEU A 247 6.44 18.12 5.71
C LEU A 247 7.68 17.28 5.98
N PHE A 248 8.59 17.77 6.83
CA PHE A 248 9.77 17.03 7.26
C PHE A 248 9.42 15.68 7.89
N ILE A 249 8.41 15.62 8.77
CA ILE A 249 7.95 14.36 9.38
C ILE A 249 7.44 13.40 8.31
N GLN A 250 6.65 13.87 7.33
CA GLN A 250 6.14 13.03 6.25
C GLN A 250 7.28 12.48 5.37
N GLU A 251 8.23 13.32 5.00
CA GLU A 251 9.39 12.94 4.17
C GLU A 251 10.32 11.96 4.88
N GLU A 252 10.70 12.25 6.14
CA GLU A 252 11.61 11.41 6.91
C GLU A 252 10.97 10.08 7.29
N ALA A 253 9.66 10.06 7.59
CA ALA A 253 8.93 8.81 7.81
C ALA A 253 9.02 7.93 6.56
N ALA A 254 8.78 8.49 5.37
CA ALA A 254 8.75 7.75 4.11
C ALA A 254 10.15 7.39 3.54
N ALA A 255 11.23 7.74 4.25
CA ALA A 255 12.59 7.44 3.82
C ALA A 255 12.88 5.93 3.87
N GLU A 256 13.88 5.48 3.11
CA GLU A 256 14.30 4.07 3.08
C GLU A 256 14.89 3.62 4.45
N ASP A 257 15.47 4.56 5.20
CA ASP A 257 15.99 4.35 6.56
C ASP A 257 15.57 5.54 7.46
N PRO A 258 14.33 5.53 7.99
CA PRO A 258 13.79 6.64 8.78
C PRO A 258 14.57 6.85 10.08
N LYS A 259 15.05 8.07 10.32
CA LYS A 259 15.69 8.41 11.59
C LYS A 259 14.63 8.76 12.61
N ALA A 260 14.17 7.73 13.33
CA ALA A 260 13.13 7.86 14.35
C ALA A 260 13.38 9.01 15.34
N SER A 261 14.64 9.23 15.76
CA SER A 261 15.00 10.33 16.67
C SER A 261 14.76 11.73 16.11
N LEU A 262 14.92 11.93 14.80
CA LEU A 262 14.64 13.22 14.15
C LEU A 262 13.14 13.47 14.08
N ILE A 263 12.36 12.45 13.71
CA ILE A 263 10.90 12.50 13.70
C ILE A 263 10.39 12.80 15.11
N SER A 264 10.89 12.07 16.13
CA SER A 264 10.56 12.32 17.53
C SER A 264 10.83 13.76 17.95
N SER A 265 11.99 14.32 17.58
CA SER A 265 12.34 15.71 17.87
C SER A 265 11.40 16.71 17.19
N ALA A 266 11.03 16.47 15.94
CA ALA A 266 10.10 17.32 15.19
C ALA A 266 8.70 17.28 15.80
N ILE A 267 8.20 16.09 16.17
CA ILE A 267 6.91 15.91 16.86
C ILE A 267 6.94 16.63 18.21
N THR A 268 7.98 16.45 19.03
CA THR A 268 8.10 17.14 20.33
C THR A 268 8.09 18.66 20.15
N THR A 269 8.70 19.18 19.07
CA THR A 269 8.68 20.62 18.77
C THR A 269 7.27 21.10 18.43
N LEU A 270 6.53 20.38 17.59
CA LEU A 270 5.12 20.67 17.30
C LEU A 270 4.24 20.59 18.56
N MET A 271 4.47 19.60 19.42
CA MET A 271 3.72 19.42 20.68
C MET A 271 3.94 20.57 21.67
N ASN A 272 5.06 21.29 21.59
CA ASN A 272 5.34 22.43 22.45
C ASN A 272 4.66 23.73 21.98
N MET A 273 3.98 23.72 20.83
CA MET A 273 3.15 24.83 20.36
C MET A 273 1.80 24.81 21.10
N LYS A 274 1.66 25.70 22.09
CA LYS A 274 0.49 25.78 23.00
C LYS A 274 -0.84 25.96 22.28
N GLU A 275 -0.81 26.55 21.09
CA GLU A 275 -1.96 26.82 20.25
C GLU A 275 -2.65 25.52 19.78
N ILE A 276 -1.87 24.45 19.59
CA ILE A 276 -2.31 23.17 19.03
C ILE A 276 -2.10 21.96 19.94
N SER A 277 -1.30 22.07 21.00
CA SER A 277 -0.85 20.95 21.85
C SER A 277 -2.01 20.12 22.42
N ASP A 278 -3.08 20.77 22.89
CA ASP A 278 -4.18 20.12 23.61
C ASP A 278 -5.36 19.74 22.70
N SER A 279 -5.11 19.69 21.39
CA SER A 279 -6.16 19.44 20.39
C SER A 279 -6.37 17.96 20.11
N PRO A 280 -7.62 17.53 19.83
CA PRO A 280 -7.90 16.18 19.33
C PRO A 280 -7.13 15.85 18.05
N GLU A 281 -6.93 16.82 17.16
CA GLU A 281 -6.19 16.66 15.92
C GLU A 281 -4.72 16.34 16.18
N MET A 282 -4.09 16.98 17.17
CA MET A 282 -2.69 16.71 17.54
C MET A 282 -2.53 15.32 18.16
N GLU A 283 -3.45 14.90 19.05
CA GLU A 283 -3.42 13.54 19.59
C GLU A 283 -3.68 12.48 18.52
N ALA A 284 -4.58 12.74 17.55
CA ALA A 284 -4.79 11.84 16.41
C ALA A 284 -3.51 11.70 15.56
N TYR A 285 -2.86 12.82 15.22
CA TYR A 285 -1.60 12.84 14.47
C TYR A 285 -0.49 12.04 15.17
N LYS A 286 -0.33 12.24 16.48
CA LYS A 286 0.61 11.49 17.32
C LYS A 286 0.30 9.99 17.38
N ASN A 287 -0.97 9.62 17.50
CA ASN A 287 -1.38 8.21 17.52
C ASN A 287 -1.05 7.52 16.19
N THR A 288 -1.28 8.20 15.06
CA THR A 288 -0.89 7.69 13.74
C THR A 288 0.63 7.50 13.64
N LEU A 289 1.43 8.47 14.08
CA LEU A 289 2.89 8.34 14.12
C LEU A 289 3.38 7.24 15.08
N SER A 290 2.67 7.03 16.18
CA SER A 290 2.99 5.95 17.13
C SER A 290 2.72 4.56 16.55
N LYS A 291 1.68 4.40 15.71
CA LYS A 291 1.44 3.15 14.96
C LYS A 291 2.58 2.86 13.97
N LEU A 292 3.18 3.91 13.42
CA LEU A 292 4.36 3.87 12.56
C LEU A 292 5.68 3.61 13.32
N GLY A 293 5.63 3.49 14.66
CA GLY A 293 6.82 3.27 15.49
C GLY A 293 7.56 4.56 15.90
N PHE A 294 7.02 5.74 15.58
CA PHE A 294 7.61 7.03 15.93
C PHE A 294 6.90 7.63 17.16
N ARG A 295 7.66 7.84 18.25
CA ARG A 295 7.12 8.40 19.51
C ARG A 295 7.84 9.70 19.89
N PRO A 296 7.16 10.69 20.49
CA PRO A 296 7.83 11.89 21.00
C PRO A 296 8.85 11.53 22.09
N ILE A 297 9.88 12.38 22.22
CA ILE A 297 10.93 12.29 23.26
C ILE A 297 10.39 12.78 24.59
#